data_AF-A0A260Z8P7-F1
#
_entry.id   AF-A0A260Z8P7-F1
#
_cell.length_a   1.000
_cell.length_b   1.000
_cell.length_c   1.000
_cell.angle_alpha   90.00
_cell.angle_beta   90.00
_cell.angle_gamma   90.00
#
_symmetry.space_group_name_H-M   'P 1'
#
loop_
_entity.id
_entity.type
_entity.pdbx_description
1 polymer ?
#
loop_
_entity_poly.entity_id
_entity_poly.type
_entity_poly.pdbx_seq_one_letter_code
_entity_poly.pdbx_strand_id
1 'polypeptide(L)'
;SMLSVHLFRQRNIIMTVNQVSKKLSFEDIHNDYDFVQFSENLKTMEKPPYIIFYDSSNLDIFLNHICNLEFIPNALSRLVAISFDTNAHMILQEKYPKVPSVVIDLDPIKVDPEVRLINA
;
A
#
# COMPACT_ATOMS: atom_id res chain seq x y z
N SER A 1 -20.33 17.82 9.16
CA SER A 1 -19.12 18.68 9.03
C SER A 1 -17.99 17.84 8.46
N MET A 2 -16.98 18.39 7.78
CA MET A 2 -15.86 17.57 7.24
C MET A 2 -15.15 16.73 8.33
N LEU A 3 -15.14 17.23 9.58
CA LEU A 3 -14.63 16.54 10.76
C LEU A 3 -15.31 15.18 11.02
N SER A 4 -16.62 15.06 10.80
CA SER A 4 -17.31 13.78 11.02
C SER A 4 -16.88 12.75 9.97
N VAL A 5 -16.77 13.15 8.70
CA VAL A 5 -16.38 12.25 7.60
C VAL A 5 -14.96 11.69 7.80
N HIS A 6 -14.02 12.52 8.25
CA HIS A 6 -12.65 12.06 8.57
C HIS A 6 -12.62 11.09 9.76
N LEU A 7 -13.35 11.39 10.84
CA LEU A 7 -13.44 10.50 11.99
C LEU A 7 -14.09 9.15 11.65
N PHE A 8 -15.12 9.15 10.79
CA PHE A 8 -15.73 7.92 10.27
C PHE A 8 -14.73 7.11 9.43
N ARG A 9 -14.01 7.74 8.50
CA ARG A 9 -12.96 7.07 7.71
C ARG A 9 -11.85 6.48 8.57
N GLN A 10 -11.37 7.20 9.58
CA GLN A 10 -10.35 6.71 10.52
C GLN A 10 -10.84 5.50 11.32
N ARG A 11 -12.09 5.54 11.83
CA ARG A 11 -12.69 4.37 12.49
C ARG A 11 -12.79 3.17 11.56
N ASN A 12 -13.18 3.38 10.31
CA ASN A 12 -13.29 2.31 9.32
C ASN A 12 -11.94 1.67 9.03
N ILE A 13 -10.87 2.47 8.88
CA ILE A 13 -9.51 1.94 8.71
C ILE A 13 -9.08 1.10 9.90
N ILE A 14 -9.29 1.58 11.13
CA ILE A 14 -8.90 0.83 12.35
C ILE A 14 -9.67 -0.49 12.46
N MET A 15 -10.98 -0.49 12.17
CA MET A 15 -11.78 -1.71 12.19
C MET A 15 -11.34 -2.70 11.12
N THR A 16 -11.11 -2.23 9.89
CA THR A 16 -10.58 -3.04 8.80
C THR A 16 -9.22 -3.63 9.18
N VAL A 17 -8.27 -2.83 9.67
CA VAL A 17 -6.96 -3.31 10.14
C VAL A 17 -7.10 -4.38 11.24
N ASN A 18 -8.00 -4.17 12.21
CA ASN A 18 -8.25 -5.14 13.28
C ASN A 18 -8.92 -6.43 12.79
N GLN A 19 -9.74 -6.39 11.75
CA GLN A 19 -10.35 -7.59 11.15
C GLN A 19 -9.37 -8.33 10.24
N VAL A 20 -8.59 -7.59 9.45
CA VAL A 20 -7.52 -8.11 8.57
C VAL A 20 -6.44 -8.80 9.39
N SER A 21 -5.95 -8.16 10.46
CA SER A 21 -4.91 -8.73 11.35
C SER A 21 -5.35 -9.98 12.10
N LYS A 22 -6.65 -10.26 12.18
CA LYS A 22 -7.17 -11.53 12.74
C LYS A 22 -7.22 -12.65 11.70
N LYS A 23 -7.20 -12.32 10.40
CA LYS A 23 -7.31 -13.27 9.29
C LYS A 23 -5.97 -13.54 8.60
N LEU A 24 -5.04 -12.59 8.67
CA LEU A 24 -3.67 -12.71 8.18
C LEU A 24 -2.74 -12.95 9.36
N SER A 25 -2.19 -14.15 9.46
CA SER A 25 -1.10 -14.42 10.39
C SER A 25 0.20 -13.79 9.89
N PHE A 26 1.16 -13.63 10.79
CA PHE A 26 2.51 -13.21 10.41
C PHE A 26 3.11 -14.21 9.42
N GLU A 27 2.89 -15.50 9.64
CA GLU A 27 3.37 -16.59 8.79
C GLU A 27 2.76 -16.54 7.38
N ASP A 28 1.49 -16.16 7.23
CA ASP A 28 0.85 -16.00 5.92
C ASP A 28 1.54 -14.91 5.10
N ILE A 29 1.92 -13.80 5.75
CA ILE A 29 2.65 -12.70 5.11
C ILE A 29 4.11 -13.07 4.89
N HIS A 30 4.75 -13.73 5.85
CA HIS A 30 6.18 -14.06 5.81
C HIS A 30 6.53 -15.14 4.80
N ASN A 31 5.59 -16.01 4.45
CA ASN A 31 5.78 -17.06 3.45
C ASN A 31 5.28 -16.66 2.05
N ASP A 32 4.67 -15.49 1.91
CA ASP A 32 4.26 -14.97 0.61
C ASP A 32 5.49 -14.64 -0.24
N TYR A 33 5.57 -15.23 -1.43
CA TYR A 33 6.76 -15.13 -2.29
C TYR A 33 7.07 -13.68 -2.69
N ASP A 34 6.03 -12.92 -3.06
CA ASP A 34 6.18 -11.54 -3.51
C ASP A 34 6.60 -10.64 -2.34
N PHE A 35 6.04 -10.87 -1.15
CA PHE A 35 6.44 -10.18 0.07
C PHE A 35 7.88 -10.52 0.50
N VAL A 36 8.30 -11.78 0.40
CA VAL A 36 9.68 -12.19 0.70
C VAL A 36 10.65 -11.48 -0.24
N GLN A 37 10.41 -11.53 -1.55
CA GLN A 37 11.27 -10.88 -2.54
C GLN A 37 11.32 -9.36 -2.33
N PHE A 38 10.17 -8.74 -2.04
CA PHE A 38 10.09 -7.34 -1.65
C PHE A 38 10.93 -7.05 -0.41
N SER A 39 10.79 -7.85 0.66
CA SER A 39 11.51 -7.65 1.92
C SER A 39 13.03 -7.82 1.78
N GLU A 40 13.50 -8.75 0.95
CA GLU A 40 14.91 -8.91 0.64
C GLU A 40 15.48 -7.68 -0.08
N ASN A 41 14.73 -7.10 -1.03
CA ASN A 41 15.13 -5.85 -1.67
C ASN A 41 15.29 -4.71 -0.64
N LEU A 42 14.37 -4.61 0.33
CA LEU A 42 14.45 -3.59 1.38
C LEU A 42 15.69 -3.75 2.27
N LYS A 43 16.10 -4.99 2.59
CA LYS A 43 17.28 -5.26 3.40
C LYS A 43 18.58 -4.79 2.75
N THR A 44 18.62 -4.73 1.42
CA THR A 44 19.81 -4.25 0.67
C THR A 44 19.96 -2.73 0.64
N MET A 45 18.94 -1.98 1.09
CA MET A 45 18.98 -0.52 1.05
C MET A 45 19.88 0.04 2.15
N GLU A 46 20.90 0.81 1.78
CA GLU A 46 21.85 1.43 2.71
C GLU A 46 21.18 2.41 3.68
N LYS A 47 20.10 3.07 3.23
CA LYS A 47 19.33 4.04 4.00
C LYS A 47 17.89 3.57 4.18
N PRO A 48 17.22 3.95 5.29
CA PRO A 48 15.84 3.57 5.52
C PRO A 48 14.92 3.93 4.35
N PRO A 49 14.02 3.03 3.93
CA PRO A 49 13.10 3.31 2.84
C PRO A 49 12.11 4.40 3.23
N TYR A 50 11.67 5.16 2.22
CA TYR A 50 10.51 6.02 2.30
C TYR A 50 9.31 5.26 1.74
N ILE A 51 8.48 4.73 2.65
CA ILE A 51 7.37 3.85 2.32
C ILE A 51 6.13 4.69 2.05
N ILE A 52 5.49 4.45 0.91
CA ILE A 52 4.19 5.03 0.56
C ILE A 52 3.18 3.92 0.36
N PHE A 53 1.99 4.12 0.92
CA PHE A 53 0.82 3.29 0.71
C PHE A 53 -0.13 3.98 -0.26
N TYR A 54 -0.64 3.24 -1.24
CA TYR A 54 -1.50 3.80 -2.27
C TYR A 54 -2.49 2.75 -2.81
N ASP A 55 -3.51 3.23 -3.51
CA ASP A 55 -4.49 2.43 -4.22
C ASP A 55 -4.99 3.22 -5.45
N SER A 56 -5.95 2.66 -6.18
CA SER A 56 -6.54 3.30 -7.37
C SER A 56 -7.20 4.65 -7.06
N SER A 57 -7.58 4.95 -5.81
CA SER A 57 -8.25 6.20 -5.43
C SER A 57 -7.30 7.40 -5.34
N ASN A 58 -5.99 7.16 -5.16
CA ASN A 58 -4.99 8.20 -5.00
C ASN A 58 -3.78 8.06 -5.95
N LEU A 59 -3.86 7.14 -6.93
CA LEU A 59 -2.79 6.84 -7.87
C LEU A 59 -2.25 8.09 -8.59
N ASP A 60 -3.10 8.96 -9.11
CA ASP A 60 -2.64 10.16 -9.84
C ASP A 60 -1.81 11.10 -8.97
N ILE A 61 -2.21 11.25 -7.69
CA ILE A 61 -1.48 12.06 -6.71
C ILE A 61 -0.12 11.42 -6.43
N PHE A 62 -0.10 10.10 -6.26
CA PHE A 62 1.13 9.37 -6.01
C PHE A 62 2.09 9.43 -7.21
N LEU A 63 1.62 9.21 -8.44
CA LEU A 63 2.46 9.32 -9.64
C LEU A 63 3.03 10.73 -9.81
N ASN A 64 2.23 11.78 -9.54
CA ASN A 64 2.73 13.15 -9.52
C ASN A 64 3.78 13.39 -8.41
N HIS A 65 3.63 12.73 -7.25
CA HIS A 65 4.62 12.80 -6.19
C HIS A 65 5.96 12.17 -6.62
N ILE A 66 5.94 11.06 -7.36
CA ILE A 66 7.16 10.44 -7.92
C ILE A 66 7.92 11.42 -8.80
N CYS A 67 7.22 12.13 -9.71
CA CYS A 67 7.84 13.18 -10.54
C CYS A 67 8.54 14.25 -9.68
N ASN A 68 7.94 14.65 -8.56
CA ASN A 68 8.58 15.62 -7.66
C ASN A 68 9.83 15.06 -6.97
N LEU A 69 9.84 13.76 -6.65
CA LEU A 69 10.98 13.10 -6.02
C LEU A 69 12.19 12.96 -6.97
N GLU A 70 11.98 12.94 -8.28
CA GLU A 70 13.07 12.91 -9.28
C GLU A 70 13.98 14.14 -9.18
N PHE A 71 13.45 15.28 -8.72
CA PHE A 71 14.21 16.52 -8.54
C PHE A 71 14.99 16.58 -7.21
N ILE A 72 14.75 15.62 -6.29
CA ILE A 72 15.40 15.58 -4.98
C ILE A 72 16.49 14.50 -5.00
N PRO A 73 17.78 14.87 -4.87
CA PRO A 73 18.87 13.90 -4.93
C PRO A 73 18.68 12.73 -3.95
N ASN A 74 18.76 11.50 -4.48
CA ASN A 74 18.63 10.25 -3.72
C ASN A 74 17.27 10.03 -3.02
N ALA A 75 16.22 10.81 -3.35
CA ALA A 75 14.90 10.59 -2.77
C ALA A 75 14.18 9.42 -3.45
N LEU A 76 14.19 9.37 -4.78
CA LEU A 76 13.54 8.30 -5.54
C LEU A 76 14.18 6.92 -5.28
N SER A 77 15.50 6.85 -5.10
CA SER A 77 16.19 5.58 -4.80
C SER A 77 15.83 5.01 -3.42
N ARG A 78 15.20 5.80 -2.56
CA ARG A 78 14.67 5.37 -1.26
C ARG A 78 13.18 5.09 -1.30
N LEU A 79 12.48 5.41 -2.39
CA LEU A 79 11.04 5.22 -2.50
C LEU A 79 10.70 3.73 -2.57
N VAL A 80 9.72 3.33 -1.77
CA VAL A 80 9.15 1.98 -1.74
C VAL A 80 7.64 2.14 -1.72
N ALA A 81 6.94 1.38 -2.55
CA ALA A 81 5.49 1.54 -2.70
C ALA A 81 4.73 0.26 -2.33
N ILE A 82 3.64 0.39 -1.58
CA ILE A 82 2.75 -0.72 -1.22
C ILE A 82 1.37 -0.40 -1.76
N SER A 83 0.88 -1.24 -2.67
CA SER A 83 -0.43 -1.09 -3.30
C SER A 83 -1.48 -1.95 -2.60
N PHE A 84 -2.70 -1.44 -2.41
CA PHE A 84 -3.84 -2.21 -1.90
C PHE A 84 -4.78 -2.76 -2.99
N ASP A 85 -4.44 -2.55 -4.26
CA ASP A 85 -5.08 -3.21 -5.39
C ASP A 85 -4.10 -3.47 -6.54
N THR A 86 -4.38 -4.52 -7.31
CA THR A 86 -3.51 -4.99 -8.40
C THR A 86 -3.43 -3.99 -9.55
N ASN A 87 -4.52 -3.29 -9.86
CA ASN A 87 -4.55 -2.36 -10.99
C ASN A 87 -3.59 -1.17 -10.79
N ALA A 88 -3.62 -0.55 -9.61
CA ALA A 88 -2.72 0.55 -9.27
C ALA A 88 -1.25 0.10 -9.21
N HIS A 89 -0.99 -1.14 -8.79
CA HIS A 89 0.34 -1.74 -8.83
C HIS A 89 0.87 -1.93 -10.25
N MET A 90 0.05 -2.50 -11.14
CA MET A 90 0.43 -2.70 -12.54
C MET A 90 0.77 -1.38 -13.22
N ILE A 91 -0.03 -0.33 -12.99
CA ILE A 91 0.24 1.01 -13.57
C ILE A 91 1.55 1.60 -13.03
N LEU A 92 1.86 1.42 -11.74
CA LEU A 92 3.14 1.84 -11.19
C LEU A 92 4.29 1.09 -11.84
N GLN A 93 4.22 -0.24 -11.92
CA GLN A 93 5.29 -1.07 -12.47
C GLN A 93 5.53 -0.81 -13.97
N GLU A 94 4.48 -0.47 -14.72
CA GLU A 94 4.62 -0.05 -16.11
C GLU A 94 5.37 1.28 -16.25
N LYS A 95 5.02 2.29 -15.42
CA LYS A 95 5.59 3.64 -15.52
C LYS A 95 6.96 3.76 -14.83
N TYR A 96 7.15 3.07 -13.71
CA TYR A 96 8.30 3.19 -12.82
C TYR A 96 8.79 1.81 -12.35
N PRO A 97 9.25 0.92 -13.27
CA PRO A 97 9.62 -0.46 -12.96
C PRO A 97 10.80 -0.61 -11.98
N LYS A 98 11.54 0.47 -11.72
CA LYS A 98 12.66 0.49 -10.77
C LYS A 98 12.25 0.79 -9.35
N VAL A 99 11.03 1.27 -9.12
CA VAL A 99 10.51 1.51 -7.76
C VAL A 99 10.11 0.15 -7.18
N PRO A 100 10.75 -0.30 -6.08
CA PRO A 100 10.33 -1.53 -5.41
C PRO A 100 8.90 -1.38 -4.93
N SER A 101 8.03 -2.30 -5.35
CA SER A 101 6.65 -2.33 -4.86
C SER A 101 6.10 -3.73 -4.71
N VAL A 102 5.07 -3.85 -3.87
CA VAL A 102 4.32 -5.09 -3.62
C VAL A 102 2.82 -4.80 -3.59
N VAL A 103 2.00 -5.79 -3.90
CA VAL A 103 0.55 -5.75 -3.72
C VAL A 103 0.21 -6.44 -2.42
N ILE A 104 -0.55 -5.77 -1.56
CA ILE A 104 -1.25 -6.41 -0.47
C ILE A 104 -2.71 -6.46 -0.88
N ASP A 105 -3.13 -7.60 -1.42
CA ASP A 105 -4.51 -7.77 -1.87
C ASP A 105 -5.44 -7.88 -0.65
N LEU A 106 -6.29 -6.85 -0.49
CA LEU A 106 -7.31 -6.80 0.55
C LEU A 106 -8.69 -7.26 0.06
N ASP A 107 -8.84 -7.59 -1.23
CA ASP A 107 -10.11 -8.03 -1.81
C ASP A 107 -10.70 -9.27 -1.14
N PRO A 108 -9.92 -10.29 -0.71
CA PRO A 108 -10.43 -11.42 0.07
C PRO A 108 -11.11 -10.99 1.39
N ILE A 109 -10.79 -9.81 1.92
CA ILE A 109 -11.41 -9.26 3.13
C ILE A 109 -12.68 -8.44 2.81
N LYS A 110 -12.77 -7.81 1.63
CA LYS A 110 -13.94 -7.01 1.21
C LYS A 110 -15.20 -7.84 0.95
N VAL A 111 -15.07 -9.16 0.81
CA VAL A 111 -16.19 -10.10 0.58
C VAL A 111 -16.95 -10.44 1.87
N ASP A 112 -16.44 -10.03 3.04
CA ASP A 112 -17.14 -10.21 4.31
C ASP A 112 -18.35 -9.24 4.39
N PRO A 113 -19.59 -9.73 4.50
CA PRO A 113 -20.78 -8.88 4.52
C PRO A 113 -20.80 -7.85 5.67
N GLU A 114 -20.03 -8.06 6.75
CA GLU A 114 -19.85 -7.05 7.81
C GLU A 114 -19.05 -5.81 7.35
N VAL A 115 -18.12 -5.96 6.40
CA VAL A 115 -17.28 -4.86 5.89
C VAL A 115 -18.04 -4.02 4.86
N ARG A 116 -18.99 -4.61 4.12
CA ARG A 116 -19.83 -3.89 3.15
C ARG A 116 -20.75 -2.84 3.78
N LEU A 117 -21.23 -3.09 5.01
CA LEU A 117 -22.08 -2.13 5.74
C LEU A 117 -21.32 -0.87 6.20
N ILE A 118 -19.99 -0.92 6.21
CA ILE A 118 -19.13 0.17 6.69
C ILE A 118 -18.72 1.12 5.54
N ASN A 119 -18.81 0.64 4.29
CA ASN A 119 -18.44 1.38 3.08
C ASN A 119 -19.66 1.81 2.23
N ALA A 120 -20.89 1.57 2.69
CA ALA A 120 -22.14 2.05 2.10
C ALA A 120 -22.56 3.42 2.67
#